data_AF-A0A7J8AMU3-F1
#
_entry.id   AF-A0A7J8AMU3-F1
#
_cell.length_a   1.000
_cell.length_b   1.000
_cell.length_c   1.000
_cell.angle_alpha   90.00
_cell.angle_beta   90.00
_cell.angle_gamma   90.00
#
_symmetry.space_group_name_H-M   'P 1'
#
loop_
_entity.id
_entity.type
_entity.pdbx_description
1 polymer ?
#
loop_
_entity_poly.entity_id
_entity_poly.type
_entity_poly.pdbx_seq_one_letter_code
_entity_poly.pdbx_strand_id
1 'polypeptide(L)'
;MAARLDGGFAAVSRAFHEIRTQLPEFQPKTLMDFGSGTGSVTWAAHSIWGQSLREYMCVDSSAAMLDLAEKLLKGGSENGKLYIPGVFFRQFLPVSPKVQFNVVVSAFSLSELPSKADRAEIVQTLWRKTSDFLILVENGTKAGHCLLMEARDLVLKGKEKSPLDPRPGFVFAPCPHELPCPQLTASKPLACSFSQAYHPIPFSWSKKPKEEKFSMVILARGSPEEANRWPRITQPVLKRPRHVHCHLCCPDGHMQHAVLTARRHGRDLYRCARVSSWGDLLPVTTPSELLPSPVEDPPES
;
A
#
# COMPACT_ATOMS: atom_id res chain seq x y z
N MET A 1 -9.42 18.04 10.69
CA MET A 1 -8.41 17.02 11.07
C MET A 1 -9.04 15.74 11.61
N ALA A 2 -9.89 15.76 12.66
CA ALA A 2 -10.67 14.56 13.05
C ALA A 2 -11.55 14.00 11.91
N ALA A 3 -12.05 14.88 11.02
CA ALA A 3 -12.81 14.52 9.82
C ALA A 3 -12.02 13.75 8.73
N ARG A 4 -10.71 13.51 8.93
CA ARG A 4 -9.87 12.68 8.05
C ARG A 4 -9.51 11.34 8.68
N LEU A 5 -9.86 11.11 9.96
CA LEU A 5 -9.50 9.89 10.69
C LEU A 5 -10.09 8.64 10.04
N ASP A 6 -11.35 8.70 9.63
CA ASP A 6 -12.08 7.63 8.95
C ASP A 6 -11.57 7.33 7.54
N GLY A 7 -11.33 8.37 6.73
CA GLY A 7 -10.69 8.23 5.42
C GLY A 7 -9.27 7.66 5.54
N GLY A 8 -8.46 8.19 6.46
CA GLY A 8 -7.11 7.70 6.73
C GLY A 8 -7.11 6.24 7.20
N PHE A 9 -8.00 5.89 8.13
CA PHE A 9 -8.21 4.52 8.59
C PHE A 9 -8.57 3.60 7.43
N ALA A 10 -9.46 4.02 6.53
CA ALA A 10 -9.89 3.23 5.39
C ALA A 10 -8.74 2.94 4.41
N ALA A 11 -7.97 3.97 4.03
CA ALA A 11 -6.83 3.82 3.13
C ALA A 11 -5.73 2.93 3.73
N VAL A 12 -5.37 3.15 5.00
CA VAL A 12 -4.34 2.35 5.69
C VAL A 12 -4.81 0.92 5.92
N SER A 13 -6.07 0.71 6.28
CA SER A 13 -6.66 -0.64 6.39
C SER A 13 -6.58 -1.39 5.07
N ARG A 14 -6.82 -0.71 3.94
CA ARG A 14 -6.69 -1.32 2.61
C ARG A 14 -5.25 -1.68 2.27
N ALA A 15 -4.27 -0.88 2.70
CA ALA A 15 -2.84 -1.19 2.57
C ALA A 15 -2.42 -2.39 3.44
N PHE A 16 -2.81 -2.42 4.72
CA PHE A 16 -2.55 -3.56 5.59
C PHE A 16 -3.22 -4.85 5.10
N HIS A 17 -4.39 -4.74 4.48
CA HIS A 17 -5.07 -5.87 3.88
C HIS A 17 -4.24 -6.52 2.74
N GLU A 18 -3.43 -5.75 1.99
CA GLU A 18 -2.52 -6.34 0.99
C GLU A 18 -1.52 -7.30 1.65
N ILE A 19 -0.94 -6.90 2.78
CA ILE A 19 0.02 -7.73 3.52
C ILE A 19 -0.69 -8.94 4.09
N ARG A 20 -1.82 -8.76 4.79
CA ARG A 20 -2.54 -9.88 5.41
C ARG A 20 -3.03 -10.91 4.40
N THR A 21 -3.48 -10.48 3.22
CA THR A 21 -4.01 -11.40 2.22
C THR A 21 -2.90 -12.22 1.54
N GLN A 22 -1.72 -11.62 1.35
CA GLN A 22 -0.59 -12.30 0.71
C GLN A 22 0.28 -13.06 1.72
N LEU A 23 0.44 -12.56 2.96
CA LEU A 23 1.11 -13.22 4.09
C LEU A 23 0.18 -13.26 5.32
N PRO A 24 -0.74 -14.23 5.41
CA PRO A 24 -1.65 -14.38 6.55
C PRO A 24 -0.95 -14.62 7.89
N GLU A 25 0.20 -15.28 7.86
CA GLU A 25 0.99 -15.63 9.06
C GLU A 25 1.84 -14.47 9.60
N PHE A 26 1.87 -13.33 8.91
CA PHE A 26 2.67 -12.18 9.35
C PHE A 26 2.10 -11.57 10.65
N GLN A 27 2.88 -11.62 11.72
CA GLN A 27 2.51 -11.16 13.05
C GLN A 27 3.51 -10.13 13.60
N PRO A 28 3.41 -8.85 13.19
CA PRO A 28 4.32 -7.81 13.64
C PRO A 28 4.17 -7.58 15.15
N LYS A 29 5.28 -7.25 15.81
CA LYS A 29 5.36 -6.93 17.24
C LYS A 29 5.51 -5.44 17.49
N THR A 30 6.17 -4.73 16.59
CA THR A 30 6.43 -3.28 16.71
C THR A 30 6.00 -2.53 15.45
N LEU A 31 5.40 -1.36 15.64
CA LEU A 31 4.97 -0.47 14.56
C LEU A 31 5.41 0.97 14.84
N MET A 32 5.92 1.66 13.83
CA MET A 32 6.16 3.11 13.86
C MET A 32 5.28 3.82 12.83
N ASP A 33 4.58 4.86 13.28
CA ASP A 33 3.71 5.71 12.46
C ASP A 33 4.31 7.13 12.39
N PHE A 34 4.86 7.50 11.24
CA PHE A 34 5.45 8.82 11.00
C PHE A 34 4.41 9.77 10.40
N GLY A 35 4.27 10.94 11.01
CA GLY A 35 3.17 11.87 10.72
C GLY A 35 1.84 11.30 11.19
N SER A 36 1.84 10.71 12.40
CA SER A 36 0.74 9.90 12.92
C SER A 36 -0.61 10.63 13.01
N GLY A 37 -0.58 11.96 13.08
CA GLY A 37 -1.75 12.81 13.12
C GLY A 37 -2.68 12.42 14.28
N THR A 38 -3.89 11.99 13.92
CA THR A 38 -4.92 11.57 14.91
C THR A 38 -4.87 10.08 15.26
N GLY A 39 -3.85 9.35 14.79
CA GLY A 39 -3.62 7.94 15.11
C GLY A 39 -4.37 6.94 14.22
N SER A 40 -4.72 7.32 12.98
CA SER A 40 -5.49 6.46 12.06
C SER A 40 -4.81 5.10 11.81
N VAL A 41 -3.48 5.10 11.71
CA VAL A 41 -2.65 3.89 11.53
C VAL A 41 -2.73 3.00 12.75
N THR A 42 -2.65 3.55 13.96
CA THR A 42 -2.75 2.79 15.21
C THR A 42 -4.07 2.02 15.30
N TRP A 43 -5.20 2.69 15.00
CA TRP A 43 -6.51 2.04 14.97
C TRP A 43 -6.59 0.94 13.89
N ALA A 44 -6.13 1.23 12.67
CA ALA A 44 -6.13 0.26 11.57
C ALA A 44 -5.26 -0.97 11.90
N ALA A 45 -4.06 -0.74 12.44
CA ALA A 45 -3.11 -1.79 12.78
C ALA A 45 -3.62 -2.66 13.91
N HIS A 46 -4.22 -2.06 14.95
CA HIS A 46 -4.82 -2.82 16.04
C HIS A 46 -6.00 -3.68 15.57
N SER A 47 -6.81 -3.20 14.62
CA SER A 47 -7.92 -3.99 14.06
C SER A 47 -7.47 -5.26 13.30
N ILE A 48 -6.21 -5.30 12.85
CA ILE A 48 -5.65 -6.40 12.06
C ILE A 48 -4.67 -7.27 12.87
N TRP A 49 -3.76 -6.64 13.62
CA TRP A 49 -2.65 -7.28 14.33
C TRP A 49 -2.66 -7.01 15.85
N GLY A 50 -3.78 -6.56 16.43
CA GLY A 50 -3.85 -6.17 17.84
C GLY A 50 -3.47 -7.26 18.85
N GLN A 51 -3.52 -8.54 18.45
CA GLN A 51 -3.07 -9.66 19.28
C GLN A 51 -1.54 -9.82 19.31
N SER A 52 -0.84 -9.46 18.23
CA SER A 52 0.61 -9.63 18.10
C SER A 52 1.39 -8.36 18.42
N LEU A 53 0.85 -7.19 18.06
CA LEU A 53 1.48 -5.90 18.31
C LEU A 53 1.58 -5.65 19.82
N ARG A 54 2.75 -5.15 20.21
CA ARG A 54 3.12 -4.83 21.61
C ARG A 54 3.51 -3.37 21.76
N GLU A 55 4.07 -2.77 20.71
CA GLU A 55 4.50 -1.38 20.71
C GLU A 55 4.02 -0.66 19.45
N TYR A 56 3.41 0.50 19.65
CA TYR A 56 3.02 1.46 18.62
C TYR A 56 3.73 2.78 18.92
N MET A 57 4.63 3.21 18.04
CA MET A 57 5.34 4.48 18.15
C MET A 57 4.74 5.51 17.18
N CYS A 58 3.94 6.42 17.71
CA CYS A 58 3.34 7.52 16.98
C CYS A 58 4.28 8.73 17.00
N VAL A 59 4.73 9.16 15.82
CA VAL A 59 5.63 10.30 15.65
C VAL A 59 4.91 11.40 14.87
N ASP A 60 4.81 12.60 15.43
CA ASP A 60 4.20 13.76 14.76
C ASP A 60 4.84 15.06 15.27
N SER A 61 5.19 15.98 14.37
CA SER A 61 5.81 17.25 14.76
C SER A 61 4.88 18.12 15.61
N SER A 62 3.57 17.98 15.45
CA SER A 62 2.55 18.74 16.15
C SER A 62 2.20 18.11 17.50
N ALA A 63 2.62 18.74 18.60
CA ALA A 63 2.23 18.34 19.94
C ALA A 63 0.70 18.28 20.10
N ALA A 64 -0.02 19.26 19.54
CA ALA A 64 -1.48 19.30 19.59
C ALA A 64 -2.14 18.08 18.90
N MET A 65 -1.52 17.53 17.85
CA MET A 65 -2.02 16.31 17.20
C MET A 65 -1.77 15.07 18.06
N LEU A 66 -0.59 14.98 18.68
CA LEU A 66 -0.27 13.90 19.61
C LEU A 66 -1.23 13.91 20.82
N ASP A 67 -1.46 15.07 21.42
CA ASP A 67 -2.40 15.24 22.54
C ASP A 67 -3.83 14.81 22.14
N LEU A 68 -4.26 15.21 20.93
CA LEU A 68 -5.56 14.81 20.41
C LEU A 68 -5.64 13.30 20.15
N ALA A 69 -4.61 12.71 19.55
CA ALA A 69 -4.55 11.27 19.29
C ALA A 69 -4.59 10.45 20.60
N GLU A 70 -3.84 10.87 21.61
CA GLU A 70 -3.86 10.26 22.94
C GLU A 70 -5.26 10.37 23.57
N LYS A 71 -5.87 11.57 23.53
CA LYS A 71 -7.22 11.78 24.06
C LYS A 71 -8.26 10.92 23.34
N LEU A 72 -8.16 10.76 22.02
CA LEU A 72 -9.04 9.87 21.25
C LEU A 72 -8.86 8.41 21.66
N LEU A 73 -7.62 7.97 21.89
CA LEU A 73 -7.33 6.61 22.37
C LEU A 73 -7.80 6.35 23.80
N LYS A 74 -8.04 7.39 24.60
CA LYS A 74 -8.70 7.32 25.92
C LYS A 74 -10.21 7.52 25.87
N GLY A 75 -10.81 7.56 24.69
CA GLY A 75 -12.26 7.78 24.52
C GLY A 75 -12.73 9.19 24.85
N GLY A 76 -11.85 10.18 24.72
CA GLY A 76 -12.13 11.57 25.06
C GLY A 76 -11.88 11.91 26.52
N SER A 77 -11.58 10.92 27.37
CA SER A 77 -11.27 11.12 28.79
C SER A 77 -9.82 11.52 29.01
N GLU A 78 -9.57 12.50 29.87
CA GLU A 78 -8.20 12.96 30.20
C GLU A 78 -7.45 11.92 31.04
N ASN A 79 -8.17 11.25 31.94
CA ASN A 79 -7.65 10.24 32.87
C ASN A 79 -8.05 8.81 32.49
N GLY A 80 -8.60 8.62 31.28
CA GLY A 80 -8.98 7.31 30.78
C GLY A 80 -7.77 6.40 30.54
N LYS A 81 -7.99 5.09 30.63
CA LYS A 81 -7.01 4.12 30.12
C LYS A 81 -7.06 4.13 28.60
N LEU A 82 -5.92 3.92 27.96
CA LEU A 82 -5.87 3.73 26.51
C LEU A 82 -6.66 2.47 26.13
N TYR A 83 -7.52 2.58 25.12
CA TYR A 83 -8.20 1.43 24.51
C TYR A 83 -7.21 0.46 23.86
N ILE A 84 -6.09 0.99 23.37
CA ILE A 84 -5.00 0.22 22.77
C ILE A 84 -3.78 0.37 23.68
N PRO A 85 -3.31 -0.69 24.34
CA PRO A 85 -2.12 -0.62 25.19
C PRO A 85 -0.85 -0.52 24.34
N GLY A 86 0.24 -0.03 24.94
CA GLY A 86 1.56 0.02 24.30
C GLY A 86 1.70 1.10 23.21
N VAL A 87 0.88 2.15 23.25
CA VAL A 87 1.00 3.31 22.36
C VAL A 87 1.86 4.39 23.01
N PHE A 88 2.86 4.85 22.28
CA PHE A 88 3.80 5.89 22.70
C PHE A 88 3.78 7.04 21.70
N PHE A 89 3.81 8.28 22.20
CA PHE A 89 3.80 9.49 21.39
C PHE A 89 5.15 10.23 21.51
N ARG A 90 5.67 10.69 20.37
CA ARG A 90 6.95 11.43 20.28
C ARG A 90 6.86 12.50 19.20
N GLN A 91 7.47 13.67 19.44
CA GLN A 91 7.56 14.70 18.42
C GLN A 91 8.68 14.48 17.38
N PHE A 92 9.66 13.66 17.74
CA PHE A 92 10.85 13.45 16.94
C PHE A 92 11.09 11.95 16.72
N LEU A 93 11.67 11.63 15.57
CA LEU A 93 12.10 10.27 15.26
C LEU A 93 13.17 9.80 16.26
N PRO A 94 13.21 8.48 16.59
CA PRO A 94 14.26 7.95 17.43
C PRO A 94 15.65 8.16 16.80
N VAL A 95 16.54 8.87 17.50
CA VAL A 95 17.88 9.21 16.99
C VAL A 95 18.74 7.97 16.71
N SER A 96 18.65 6.95 17.57
CA SER A 96 19.48 5.75 17.45
C SER A 96 19.13 4.96 16.19
N PRO A 97 20.05 4.78 15.22
CA PRO A 97 19.74 4.05 13.99
C PRO A 97 19.49 2.55 14.25
N LYS A 98 19.92 2.02 15.40
CA LYS A 98 19.79 0.60 15.76
C LYS A 98 18.35 0.15 16.04
N VAL A 99 17.45 1.09 16.34
CA VAL A 99 16.05 0.78 16.63
C VAL A 99 15.31 0.60 15.30
N GLN A 100 14.78 -0.59 15.07
CA GLN A 100 13.95 -0.93 13.90
C GLN A 100 12.57 -1.42 14.35
N PHE A 101 11.59 -1.28 13.46
CA PHE A 101 10.21 -1.68 13.66
C PHE A 101 9.81 -2.69 12.57
N ASN A 102 8.97 -3.67 12.93
CA ASN A 102 8.44 -4.63 11.95
C ASN A 102 7.70 -3.90 10.83
N VAL A 103 6.88 -2.92 11.21
CA VAL A 103 6.12 -2.12 10.26
C VAL A 103 6.40 -0.64 10.49
N VAL A 104 6.80 0.07 9.43
CA VAL A 104 6.90 1.53 9.42
C VAL A 104 5.88 2.07 8.44
N VAL A 105 5.08 3.05 8.88
CA VAL A 105 4.02 3.66 8.08
C VAL A 105 4.25 5.17 7.99
N SER A 106 4.00 5.74 6.82
CA SER A 106 3.82 7.17 6.62
C SER A 106 2.58 7.36 5.74
N ALA A 107 1.52 7.90 6.33
CA ALA A 107 0.21 8.01 5.69
C ALA A 107 -0.21 9.48 5.59
N PHE A 108 -0.21 9.99 4.36
CA PHE A 108 -0.57 11.37 3.99
C PHE A 108 0.38 12.44 4.54
N SER A 109 1.60 12.06 4.93
CA SER A 109 2.56 12.95 5.61
C SER A 109 3.73 13.39 4.74
N LEU A 110 4.06 12.66 3.66
CA LEU A 110 5.19 13.02 2.79
C LEU A 110 4.91 14.32 2.03
N SER A 111 3.65 14.54 1.65
CA SER A 111 3.19 15.77 0.99
C SER A 111 3.25 17.01 1.88
N GLU A 112 3.32 16.85 3.20
CA GLU A 112 3.44 17.93 4.17
C GLU A 112 4.90 18.38 4.39
N LEU A 113 5.88 17.60 3.92
CA LEU A 113 7.29 17.93 4.05
C LEU A 113 7.72 19.06 3.08
N PRO A 114 8.49 20.04 3.56
CA PRO A 114 8.64 21.33 2.89
C PRO A 114 9.43 21.25 1.58
N SER A 115 10.40 20.33 1.47
CA SER A 115 11.21 20.18 0.27
C SER A 115 11.38 18.73 -0.19
N LYS A 116 11.85 18.57 -1.43
CA LYS A 116 12.23 17.26 -1.98
C LYS A 116 13.40 16.64 -1.22
N ALA A 117 14.34 17.45 -0.72
CA ALA A 117 15.48 16.98 0.05
C ALA A 117 15.02 16.41 1.39
N ASP A 118 14.14 17.12 2.10
CA ASP A 118 13.59 16.65 3.39
C ASP A 118 12.81 15.35 3.21
N ARG A 119 12.01 15.25 2.14
CA ARG A 119 11.31 14.00 1.79
C ARG A 119 12.29 12.85 1.57
N ALA A 120 13.37 13.08 0.83
CA ALA A 120 14.36 12.04 0.56
C ALA A 120 15.07 11.58 1.85
N GLU A 121 15.47 12.51 2.71
CA GLU A 121 16.11 12.22 3.99
C GLU A 121 15.17 11.45 4.94
N ILE A 122 13.91 11.88 5.04
CA ILE A 122 12.90 11.19 5.83
C ILE A 122 12.66 9.78 5.27
N VAL A 123 12.45 9.60 3.97
CA VAL A 123 12.21 8.27 3.38
C VAL A 123 13.39 7.32 3.65
N GLN A 124 14.63 7.80 3.51
CA GLN A 124 15.82 7.00 3.84
C GLN A 124 15.86 6.64 5.33
N THR A 125 15.50 7.58 6.21
CA THR A 125 15.43 7.35 7.65
C THR A 125 14.35 6.34 7.99
N LEU A 126 13.14 6.46 7.44
CA LEU A 126 12.06 5.49 7.63
C LEU A 126 12.47 4.09 7.14
N TRP A 127 13.16 3.99 6.00
CA TRP A 127 13.67 2.72 5.49
C TRP A 127 14.72 2.08 6.42
N ARG A 128 15.64 2.88 6.99
CA ARG A 128 16.59 2.40 8.02
C ARG A 128 15.89 1.89 9.27
N LYS A 129 14.72 2.44 9.61
CA LYS A 129 13.89 2.02 10.75
C LYS A 129 13.02 0.81 10.45
N THR A 130 13.04 0.30 9.22
CA THR A 130 12.14 -0.78 8.77
C THR A 130 12.85 -2.12 8.79
N SER A 131 12.36 -3.06 9.62
CA SER A 131 12.83 -4.45 9.59
C SER A 131 12.04 -5.34 8.62
N ASP A 132 10.75 -5.13 8.42
CA ASP A 132 9.95 -5.97 7.50
C ASP A 132 9.27 -5.14 6.40
N PHE A 133 8.35 -4.23 6.76
CA PHE A 133 7.55 -3.47 5.78
C PHE A 133 7.59 -1.96 6.00
N LEU A 134 7.87 -1.21 4.92
CA LEU A 134 7.68 0.24 4.83
C LEU A 134 6.46 0.52 3.96
N ILE A 135 5.45 1.16 4.56
CA ILE A 135 4.15 1.43 3.94
C ILE A 135 4.00 2.93 3.79
N LEU A 136 3.91 3.38 2.54
CA LEU A 136 3.73 4.79 2.19
C LEU A 136 2.37 4.96 1.53
N VAL A 137 1.54 5.83 2.08
CA VAL A 137 0.20 6.14 1.57
C VAL A 137 0.12 7.65 1.34
N GLU A 138 -0.40 8.06 0.19
CA GLU A 138 -0.59 9.47 -0.15
C GLU A 138 -1.94 9.70 -0.82
N ASN A 139 -2.32 10.97 -0.93
CA ASN A 139 -3.53 11.36 -1.65
C ASN A 139 -3.52 10.79 -3.07
N GLY A 140 -4.65 10.25 -3.54
CA GLY A 140 -4.79 9.58 -4.85
C GLY A 140 -4.82 10.55 -6.04
N THR A 141 -3.91 11.52 -6.01
CA THR A 141 -3.68 12.56 -7.01
C THR A 141 -2.40 12.26 -7.78
N LYS A 142 -2.18 12.96 -8.90
CA LYS A 142 -0.92 12.83 -9.65
C LYS A 142 0.29 13.23 -8.79
N ALA A 143 0.15 14.28 -7.98
CA ALA A 143 1.22 14.73 -7.08
C ALA A 143 1.56 13.66 -6.03
N GLY A 144 0.56 13.13 -5.32
CA GLY A 144 0.76 12.05 -4.35
C GLY A 144 1.37 10.80 -4.97
N HIS A 145 0.90 10.39 -6.15
CA HIS A 145 1.49 9.27 -6.89
C HIS A 145 2.97 9.52 -7.25
N CYS A 146 3.32 10.71 -7.75
CA CYS A 146 4.71 11.04 -8.05
C CYS A 146 5.60 10.99 -6.79
N LEU A 147 5.12 11.51 -5.65
CA LEU A 147 5.86 11.44 -4.38
C LEU A 147 6.17 9.99 -3.98
N LEU A 148 5.21 9.09 -4.11
CA LEU A 148 5.41 7.67 -3.80
C LEU A 148 6.37 6.98 -4.77
N MET A 149 6.36 7.33 -6.05
CA MET A 149 7.30 6.78 -7.03
C MET A 149 8.73 7.29 -6.80
N GLU A 150 8.90 8.56 -6.40
CA GLU A 150 10.21 9.08 -5.98
C GLU A 150 10.72 8.34 -4.73
N ALA A 151 9.87 8.13 -3.72
CA ALA A 151 10.22 7.39 -2.51
C ALA A 151 10.56 5.92 -2.81
N ARG A 152 9.77 5.26 -3.66
CA ARG A 152 10.04 3.90 -4.17
C ARG A 152 11.41 3.82 -4.81
N ASP A 153 11.70 4.71 -5.75
CA ASP A 153 12.98 4.71 -6.47
C ASP A 153 14.16 4.98 -5.54
N LEU A 154 14.00 5.87 -4.55
CA LEU A 154 15.02 6.14 -3.54
C LEU A 154 15.35 4.90 -2.71
N VAL A 155 14.36 4.10 -2.33
CA VAL A 155 14.58 2.88 -1.54
C VAL A 155 15.17 1.76 -2.41
N LEU A 156 14.63 1.54 -3.62
CA LEU A 156 15.07 0.43 -4.48
C LEU A 156 16.45 0.66 -5.09
N LYS A 157 16.78 1.91 -5.45
CA LYS A 157 18.06 2.28 -6.10
C LYS A 157 19.08 2.82 -5.10
N GLY A 158 18.63 3.17 -3.90
CA GLY A 158 19.48 3.73 -2.86
C GLY A 158 20.57 2.75 -2.45
N LYS A 159 21.82 3.24 -2.42
CA LYS A 159 22.96 2.50 -1.86
C LYS A 159 23.33 3.15 -0.54
N GLU A 160 23.04 2.47 0.56
CA GLU A 160 23.56 2.86 1.85
C GLU A 160 25.01 2.36 1.97
N LYS A 161 25.94 3.24 2.38
CA LYS A 161 27.37 2.89 2.45
C LYS A 161 27.66 1.78 3.49
N SER A 162 26.87 1.74 4.55
CA SER A 162 26.97 0.76 5.64
C SER A 162 25.57 0.53 6.21
N PRO A 163 24.76 -0.35 5.57
CA PRO A 163 23.40 -0.60 6.03
C PRO A 163 23.41 -1.46 7.30
N LEU A 164 22.53 -1.13 8.25
CA LEU A 164 22.29 -1.97 9.43
C LEU A 164 21.63 -3.30 9.06
N ASP A 165 20.75 -3.28 8.05
CA ASP A 165 20.13 -4.46 7.48
C ASP A 165 20.60 -4.61 6.02
N PRO A 166 21.38 -5.66 5.69
CA PRO A 166 21.93 -5.86 4.35
C PRO A 166 20.89 -6.35 3.34
N ARG A 167 19.69 -6.75 3.78
CA ARG A 167 18.65 -7.23 2.88
C ARG A 167 18.20 -6.10 1.96
N PRO A 168 18.10 -6.36 0.64
CA PRO A 168 17.62 -5.36 -0.31
C PRO A 168 16.15 -5.03 -0.04
N GLY A 169 15.70 -3.92 -0.61
CA GLY A 169 14.28 -3.59 -0.67
C GLY A 169 13.67 -4.11 -1.97
N PHE A 170 12.43 -4.60 -1.91
CA PHE A 170 11.64 -4.91 -3.09
C PHE A 170 10.22 -4.35 -2.97
N VAL A 171 9.49 -4.30 -4.09
CA VAL A 171 8.10 -3.87 -4.08
C VAL A 171 7.20 -5.03 -3.71
N PHE A 172 6.56 -4.95 -2.56
CA PHE A 172 5.56 -5.92 -2.14
C PHE A 172 4.20 -5.64 -2.79
N ALA A 173 3.80 -4.36 -2.81
CA ALA A 173 2.59 -3.90 -3.45
C ALA A 173 2.70 -2.40 -3.77
N PRO A 174 1.86 -1.83 -4.66
CA PRO A 174 0.91 -2.52 -5.52
C PRO A 174 1.54 -2.95 -6.86
N CYS A 175 2.68 -2.37 -7.25
CA CYS A 175 3.29 -2.67 -8.55
C CYS A 175 3.78 -4.13 -8.56
N PRO A 176 3.45 -4.91 -9.61
CA PRO A 176 3.97 -6.28 -9.76
C PRO A 176 5.40 -6.31 -10.31
N HIS A 177 6.12 -5.17 -10.31
CA HIS A 177 7.43 -4.98 -10.92
C HIS A 177 8.24 -3.89 -10.21
N GLU A 178 9.56 -3.88 -10.42
CA GLU A 178 10.51 -2.84 -9.97
C GLU A 178 10.84 -1.79 -11.06
N LEU A 179 10.32 -1.97 -12.28
CA LEU A 179 10.52 -1.05 -13.42
C LEU A 179 9.85 0.33 -13.22
N PRO A 180 10.18 1.36 -14.04
CA PRO A 180 9.46 2.64 -14.04
C PRO A 180 7.94 2.43 -14.19
N CYS A 181 7.14 3.19 -13.44
CA CYS A 181 5.69 3.03 -13.45
C CYS A 181 5.09 3.44 -14.81
N PRO A 182 4.39 2.53 -15.53
CA PRO A 182 3.88 2.84 -16.86
C PRO A 182 2.75 3.88 -16.86
N GLN A 183 2.09 4.09 -15.72
CA GLN A 183 1.08 5.16 -15.55
C GLN A 183 1.68 6.57 -15.62
N LEU A 184 2.96 6.73 -15.29
CA LEU A 184 3.66 8.02 -15.38
C LEU A 184 4.37 8.22 -16.72
N THR A 185 4.76 7.14 -17.41
CA THR A 185 5.43 7.20 -18.72
C THR A 185 4.46 7.20 -19.90
N ALA A 186 3.19 6.90 -19.67
CA ALA A 186 2.15 6.97 -20.70
C ALA A 186 2.00 8.38 -21.29
N SER A 187 1.52 8.46 -22.54
CA SER A 187 1.28 9.73 -23.26
C SER A 187 0.38 10.72 -22.50
N LYS A 188 -0.57 10.19 -21.71
CA LYS A 188 -1.38 10.94 -20.76
C LYS A 188 -1.14 10.36 -19.36
N PRO A 189 -0.22 10.94 -18.57
CA PRO A 189 0.09 10.42 -17.25
C PRO A 189 -1.11 10.46 -16.31
N LEU A 190 -1.43 9.32 -15.68
CA LEU A 190 -2.50 9.18 -14.70
C LEU A 190 -1.93 8.80 -13.34
N ALA A 191 -2.68 9.12 -12.27
CA ALA A 191 -2.33 8.67 -10.94
C ALA A 191 -2.69 7.19 -10.79
N CYS A 192 -1.70 6.34 -10.48
CA CYS A 192 -1.99 4.99 -10.00
C CYS A 192 -2.55 5.12 -8.58
N SER A 193 -3.87 5.03 -8.47
CA SER A 193 -4.63 5.24 -7.23
C SER A 193 -5.55 4.05 -6.97
N PHE A 194 -6.20 4.07 -5.82
CA PHE A 194 -7.20 3.11 -5.37
C PHE A 194 -8.34 3.90 -4.70
N SER A 195 -9.48 3.25 -4.52
CA SER A 195 -10.62 3.81 -3.78
C SER A 195 -11.07 2.82 -2.73
N GLN A 196 -11.29 3.31 -1.50
CA GLN A 196 -11.86 2.53 -0.41
C GLN A 196 -13.10 3.23 0.13
N ALA A 197 -14.24 2.53 0.08
CA ALA A 197 -15.47 3.00 0.70
C ALA A 197 -15.37 2.88 2.23
N TYR A 198 -15.92 3.87 2.94
CA TYR A 198 -15.98 3.90 4.40
C TYR A 198 -17.25 4.60 4.90
N HIS A 199 -17.64 4.28 6.13
CA HIS A 199 -18.71 4.99 6.82
C HIS A 199 -18.10 6.13 7.63
N PRO A 200 -18.53 7.39 7.40
CA PRO A 200 -17.98 8.50 8.13
C PRO A 200 -18.34 8.42 9.62
N ILE A 201 -17.46 8.92 10.50
CA ILE A 201 -17.77 9.04 11.93
C ILE A 201 -19.02 9.94 12.07
N PRO A 202 -19.97 9.65 12.98
CA PRO A 202 -21.28 10.32 13.06
C PRO A 202 -21.23 11.76 13.58
N PHE A 203 -20.20 12.52 13.25
CA PHE A 203 -20.16 13.97 13.39
C PHE A 203 -20.93 14.70 12.28
N SER A 204 -21.38 13.97 11.24
CA SER A 204 -22.15 14.53 10.13
C SER A 204 -23.53 13.86 10.01
N TRP A 205 -24.55 14.64 9.67
CA TRP A 205 -25.91 14.17 9.40
C TRP A 205 -26.02 13.24 8.17
N SER A 206 -24.95 13.10 7.39
CA SER A 206 -24.88 12.21 6.23
C SER A 206 -24.52 10.78 6.65
N LYS A 207 -25.49 9.87 6.58
CA LYS A 207 -25.28 8.42 6.71
C LYS A 207 -24.74 7.75 5.43
N LYS A 208 -24.52 8.52 4.35
CA LYS A 208 -24.04 7.95 3.09
C LYS A 208 -22.58 7.52 3.23
N PRO A 209 -22.22 6.31 2.76
CA PRO A 209 -20.82 5.91 2.62
C PRO A 209 -20.07 6.95 1.78
N LYS A 210 -18.82 7.20 2.17
CA LYS A 210 -17.86 8.04 1.42
C LYS A 210 -16.79 7.15 0.81
N GLU A 211 -16.05 7.69 -0.14
CA GLU A 211 -14.88 7.05 -0.72
C GLU A 211 -13.61 7.83 -0.38
N GLU A 212 -12.58 7.10 0.05
CA GLU A 212 -11.23 7.63 0.18
C GLU A 212 -10.41 7.23 -1.04
N LYS A 213 -9.91 8.22 -1.78
CA LYS A 213 -9.04 7.98 -2.94
C LYS A 213 -7.58 8.23 -2.56
N PHE A 214 -6.76 7.20 -2.66
CA PHE A 214 -5.37 7.22 -2.22
C PHE A 214 -4.46 6.49 -3.22
N SER A 215 -3.16 6.77 -3.14
CA SER A 215 -2.11 5.97 -3.75
C SER A 215 -1.32 5.31 -2.63
N MET A 216 -0.76 4.13 -2.87
CA MET A 216 0.07 3.44 -1.88
C MET A 216 1.27 2.76 -2.53
N VAL A 217 2.34 2.59 -1.77
CA VAL A 217 3.46 1.70 -2.06
C VAL A 217 3.84 0.99 -0.76
N ILE A 218 4.00 -0.32 -0.84
CA ILE A 218 4.47 -1.20 0.23
C ILE A 218 5.81 -1.77 -0.23
N LEU A 219 6.87 -1.43 0.49
CA LEU A 219 8.21 -1.93 0.28
C LEU A 219 8.54 -2.91 1.39
N ALA A 220 9.22 -4.00 1.04
CA ALA A 220 9.58 -5.04 1.98
C ALA A 220 11.09 -5.31 1.96
N ARG A 221 11.63 -5.73 3.10
CA ARG A 221 13.01 -6.21 3.23
C ARG A 221 13.11 -7.64 2.70
N GLY A 222 14.16 -7.93 1.94
CA GLY A 222 14.44 -9.25 1.38
C GLY A 222 14.29 -9.27 -0.13
N SER A 223 13.87 -10.41 -0.66
CA SER A 223 13.61 -10.62 -2.08
C SER A 223 12.19 -11.14 -2.27
N PRO A 224 11.52 -10.80 -3.39
CA PRO A 224 10.21 -11.35 -3.68
C PRO A 224 10.28 -12.87 -3.87
N GLU A 225 9.29 -13.61 -3.40
CA GLU A 225 9.10 -15.00 -3.81
C GLU A 225 8.67 -15.01 -5.29
N GLU A 226 9.32 -15.85 -6.11
CA GLU A 226 9.15 -15.85 -7.58
C GLU A 226 7.71 -16.17 -8.03
N ALA A 227 6.89 -16.79 -7.17
CA ALA A 227 5.72 -17.54 -7.60
C ALA A 227 4.47 -16.74 -8.00
N ASN A 228 4.34 -15.43 -7.72
CA ASN A 228 3.03 -14.75 -7.94
C ASN A 228 3.11 -13.26 -8.33
N ARG A 229 3.86 -12.92 -9.39
CA ARG A 229 3.78 -11.58 -9.99
C ARG A 229 2.58 -11.49 -10.93
N TRP A 230 1.35 -11.56 -10.41
CA TRP A 230 0.17 -11.38 -11.26
C TRP A 230 -0.01 -9.90 -11.64
N PRO A 231 -0.53 -9.61 -12.85
CA PRO A 231 -0.91 -8.25 -13.20
C PRO A 231 -1.91 -7.65 -12.22
N ARG A 232 -1.78 -6.35 -11.95
CA ARG A 232 -2.68 -5.62 -11.05
C ARG A 232 -3.69 -4.79 -11.81
N ILE A 233 -4.96 -4.86 -11.42
CA ILE A 233 -6.03 -4.01 -11.94
C ILE A 233 -5.82 -2.56 -11.48
N THR A 234 -5.69 -1.64 -12.43
CA THR A 234 -5.36 -0.22 -12.18
C THR A 234 -6.54 0.73 -12.26
N GLN A 235 -7.74 0.24 -12.61
CA GLN A 235 -8.96 1.02 -12.76
C GLN A 235 -10.20 0.16 -12.42
N PRO A 236 -11.37 0.76 -12.13
CA PRO A 236 -12.60 0.00 -11.97
C PRO A 236 -12.89 -0.93 -13.15
N VAL A 237 -13.19 -2.19 -12.85
CA VAL A 237 -13.48 -3.22 -13.85
C VAL A 237 -14.78 -2.91 -14.59
N LEU A 238 -14.74 -2.89 -15.93
CA LEU A 238 -15.93 -2.62 -16.75
C LEU A 238 -16.65 -3.93 -17.09
N LYS A 239 -17.74 -4.19 -16.38
CA LYS A 239 -18.57 -5.39 -16.56
C LYS A 239 -19.55 -5.17 -17.71
N ARG A 240 -19.43 -5.97 -18.77
CA ARG A 240 -20.35 -5.97 -19.91
C ARG A 240 -21.05 -7.31 -20.05
N PRO A 241 -22.14 -7.42 -20.84
CA PRO A 241 -22.69 -8.71 -21.21
C PRO A 241 -21.64 -9.56 -21.92
N ARG A 242 -21.36 -10.76 -21.40
CA ARG A 242 -20.44 -11.78 -21.97
C ARG A 242 -18.93 -11.43 -22.01
N HIS A 243 -18.53 -10.24 -21.58
CA HIS A 243 -17.11 -9.86 -21.51
C HIS A 243 -16.84 -8.86 -20.36
N VAL A 244 -15.58 -8.77 -19.95
CA VAL A 244 -15.11 -7.88 -18.88
C VAL A 244 -13.84 -7.19 -19.36
N HIS A 245 -13.77 -5.86 -19.23
CA HIS A 245 -12.54 -5.12 -19.53
C HIS A 245 -11.77 -4.85 -18.24
N CYS A 246 -10.49 -5.22 -18.26
CA CYS A 246 -9.53 -4.96 -17.19
C CYS A 246 -8.36 -4.15 -17.74
N HIS A 247 -8.00 -3.06 -17.05
CA HIS A 247 -6.78 -2.30 -17.32
C HIS A 247 -5.71 -2.73 -16.33
N LEU A 248 -4.69 -3.41 -16.81
CA LEU A 248 -3.71 -4.14 -15.99
C LEU A 248 -2.34 -3.45 -16.06
N CYS A 249 -1.67 -3.37 -14.92
CA CYS A 249 -0.24 -3.13 -14.84
C CYS A 249 0.45 -4.50 -14.76
N CYS A 250 1.35 -4.80 -15.69
CA CYS A 250 1.95 -6.11 -15.86
C CYS A 250 3.36 -6.19 -15.25
N PRO A 251 3.87 -7.40 -14.92
CA PRO A 251 5.20 -7.59 -14.33
C PRO A 251 6.36 -7.12 -15.20
N ASP A 252 6.15 -7.06 -16.52
CA ASP A 252 7.09 -6.54 -17.50
C ASP A 252 7.14 -5.00 -17.54
N GLY A 253 6.36 -4.32 -16.69
CA GLY A 253 6.31 -2.86 -16.62
C GLY A 253 5.45 -2.22 -17.71
N HIS A 254 4.61 -2.98 -18.43
CA HIS A 254 3.69 -2.44 -19.43
C HIS A 254 2.24 -2.36 -18.92
N MET A 255 1.45 -1.47 -19.54
CA MET A 255 0.00 -1.45 -19.37
C MET A 255 -0.67 -2.35 -20.41
N GLN A 256 -1.61 -3.20 -19.98
CA GLN A 256 -2.40 -4.03 -20.86
C GLN A 256 -3.90 -3.77 -20.69
N HIS A 257 -4.62 -3.71 -21.81
CA HIS A 257 -6.09 -3.79 -21.81
C HIS A 257 -6.53 -5.21 -22.14
N ALA A 258 -7.02 -5.94 -21.14
CA ALA A 258 -7.50 -7.31 -21.30
C ALA A 258 -9.03 -7.33 -21.43
N VAL A 259 -9.54 -8.01 -22.46
CA VAL A 259 -10.98 -8.25 -22.65
C VAL A 259 -11.27 -9.73 -22.38
N LEU A 260 -11.69 -10.02 -21.16
CA LEU A 260 -11.86 -11.37 -20.67
C LEU A 260 -13.27 -11.90 -20.97
N THR A 261 -13.35 -13.12 -21.47
CA THR A 261 -14.59 -13.80 -21.86
C THR A 261 -14.55 -15.25 -21.40
N ALA A 262 -15.70 -15.81 -21.02
CA ALA A 262 -15.80 -17.21 -20.60
C ALA A 262 -15.34 -18.20 -21.69
N ARG A 263 -15.54 -17.85 -22.96
CA ARG A 263 -15.18 -18.71 -24.11
C ARG A 263 -13.68 -18.73 -24.39
N ARG A 264 -13.01 -17.58 -24.37
CA ARG A 264 -11.58 -17.48 -24.73
C ARG A 264 -10.64 -17.73 -23.53
N HIS A 265 -11.07 -17.40 -22.32
CA HIS A 265 -10.20 -17.38 -21.14
C HIS A 265 -10.67 -18.35 -20.05
N GLY A 266 -11.66 -19.19 -20.33
CA GLY A 266 -12.25 -20.09 -19.34
C GLY A 266 -13.28 -19.40 -18.42
N ARG A 267 -14.15 -20.22 -17.82
CA ARG A 267 -15.23 -19.73 -16.95
C ARG A 267 -14.72 -19.16 -15.63
N ASP A 268 -13.64 -19.72 -15.09
CA ASP A 268 -13.12 -19.34 -13.77
C ASP A 268 -12.43 -17.98 -13.79
N LEU A 269 -11.50 -17.75 -14.73
CA LEU A 269 -10.87 -16.43 -14.89
C LEU A 269 -11.92 -15.36 -15.26
N TYR A 270 -12.91 -15.70 -16.10
CA TYR A 270 -14.02 -14.79 -16.38
C TYR A 270 -14.82 -14.45 -15.12
N ARG A 271 -15.17 -15.45 -14.30
CA ARG A 271 -15.90 -15.23 -13.04
C ARG A 271 -15.06 -14.41 -12.06
N CYS A 272 -13.77 -14.74 -11.91
CA CYS A 272 -12.81 -14.00 -11.11
C CYS A 272 -12.79 -12.52 -11.51
N ALA A 273 -12.53 -12.22 -12.79
CA ALA A 273 -12.53 -10.85 -13.29
C ALA A 273 -13.85 -10.09 -13.06
N ARG A 274 -15.00 -10.78 -13.10
CA ARG A 274 -16.31 -10.14 -12.82
C ARG A 274 -16.49 -9.73 -11.36
N VAL A 275 -15.84 -10.42 -10.43
CA VAL A 275 -15.93 -10.12 -8.99
C VAL A 275 -14.73 -9.31 -8.49
N SER A 276 -13.67 -9.18 -9.29
CA SER A 276 -12.52 -8.34 -8.98
C SER A 276 -12.88 -6.86 -8.87
N SER A 277 -12.16 -6.20 -7.98
CA SER A 277 -12.21 -4.78 -7.68
C SER A 277 -10.98 -4.04 -8.17
N TRP A 278 -11.04 -2.72 -8.11
CA TRP A 278 -9.89 -1.87 -8.42
C TRP A 278 -8.75 -2.17 -7.44
N GLY A 279 -7.62 -2.60 -7.99
CA GLY A 279 -6.42 -2.92 -7.24
C GLY A 279 -6.20 -4.41 -7.04
N ASP A 280 -7.14 -5.28 -7.42
CA ASP A 280 -6.93 -6.72 -7.25
C ASP A 280 -5.86 -7.26 -8.23
N LEU A 281 -5.17 -8.31 -7.79
CA LEU A 281 -4.32 -9.13 -8.64
C LEU A 281 -5.20 -10.05 -9.48
N LEU A 282 -4.89 -10.18 -10.77
CA LEU A 282 -5.66 -11.00 -11.68
C LEU A 282 -4.73 -12.01 -12.37
N PRO A 283 -5.00 -13.32 -12.29
CA PRO A 283 -4.14 -14.37 -12.85
C PRO A 283 -4.32 -14.47 -14.37
N VAL A 284 -4.02 -13.37 -15.08
CA VAL A 284 -3.95 -13.32 -16.53
C VAL A 284 -2.50 -13.57 -16.93
N THR A 285 -2.24 -14.68 -17.59
CA THR A 285 -0.97 -14.89 -18.29
C THR A 285 -0.96 -14.03 -19.54
N THR A 286 0.07 -13.21 -19.71
CA THR A 286 0.27 -12.46 -20.95
C THR A 286 0.51 -13.46 -22.08
N PRO A 287 0.01 -13.21 -23.31
CA PRO A 287 0.14 -14.17 -24.43
C PRO A 287 1.57 -14.43 -24.93
N SER A 288 2.63 -14.01 -24.21
CA SER A 288 4.00 -14.29 -24.60
C SER A 288 4.45 -15.74 -24.30
N GLU A 289 3.64 -16.51 -23.55
CA GLU A 289 3.96 -17.89 -23.16
C GLU A 289 3.10 -18.96 -23.86
N LEU A 290 2.37 -18.61 -24.92
CA LEU A 290 1.92 -19.63 -25.86
C LEU A 290 3.11 -19.96 -26.76
N LEU A 291 4.02 -20.79 -26.26
CA LEU A 291 4.88 -21.60 -27.13
C LEU A 291 3.98 -22.20 -28.22
N PRO A 292 4.29 -22.03 -29.51
CA PRO A 292 3.53 -22.71 -30.55
C PRO A 292 3.61 -24.21 -30.26
N SER A 293 2.45 -24.85 -30.13
CA SER A 293 2.34 -26.31 -30.09
C SER A 293 3.19 -26.88 -31.22
N PRO A 294 4.02 -27.91 -30.98
CA PRO A 294 4.75 -28.55 -32.06
C PRO A 294 3.73 -29.04 -33.08
N VAL A 295 3.89 -28.56 -34.32
CA VAL A 295 3.15 -29.05 -35.46
C VAL A 295 3.58 -30.51 -35.61
N GLU A 296 2.68 -31.45 -35.33
CA GLU A 296 2.86 -32.84 -35.74
C GLU A 296 2.78 -32.87 -37.26
N ASP A 297 3.94 -33.03 -37.91
CA ASP A 297 3.98 -33.33 -39.34
C ASP A 297 3.30 -34.69 -39.58
N PRO A 298 2.44 -34.81 -40.61
CA PRO A 298 1.78 -36.07 -40.92
C PRO A 298 2.82 -37.13 -41.36
N PRO A 299 2.55 -38.42 -41.11
CA PRO A 299 3.49 -39.48 -41.48
C PRO A 299 3.60 -39.54 -43.01
N GLU A 300 4.82 -39.41 -43.51
CA GLU A 300 5.16 -39.75 -44.89
C GLU A 300 4.90 -41.24 -45.11
N SER A 301 3.98 -41.52 -46.03
CA SER A 301 3.68 -42.84 -46.61
C SER A 301 4.66 -43.20 -47.71
#